data_AF-A0A2S7NM97-F1
#
_entry.id   AF-A0A2S7NM97-F1
#
_cell.length_a   1.000
_cell.length_b   1.000
_cell.length_c   1.000
_cell.angle_alpha   90.00
_cell.angle_beta   90.00
_cell.angle_gamma   90.00
#
_symmetry.space_group_name_H-M   'P 1'
#
loop_
_entity.id
_entity.type
_entity.pdbx_description
1 polymer ?
#
loop_
_entity_poly.entity_id
_entity_poly.type
_entity_poly.pdbx_seq_one_letter_code
_entity_poly.pdbx_strand_id
1 'polypeptide(L)'
;MEAIFDNLSQMASSADAKTKRALIAKLHSLADSLDTSSMLTANRLASCIIRDSFASEAPLSVEEIAKSTGGRLLRYLSSHGAIKESGKDEFTCINVTRNLVATGSQAGICHNFETIRPQFQELPGFLRRAKYQDITDSSHTVMQAAFHFEGKAFDWMGEHPENLTYFNDYMAGRRHNVNDMWLSVYPVEAEVKG
;
A
#
# COMPACT_ATOMS: atom_id res chain seq x y z
N MET A 1 22.65 15.32 -15.58
CA MET A 1 21.59 14.50 -14.96
C MET A 1 21.30 14.97 -13.55
N GLU A 2 22.33 15.16 -12.70
CA GLU A 2 22.18 15.74 -11.35
C GLU A 2 21.46 17.09 -11.35
N ALA A 3 21.83 18.02 -12.24
CA ALA A 3 21.14 19.31 -12.36
C ALA A 3 19.62 19.22 -12.63
N ILE A 4 19.14 18.13 -13.24
CA ILE A 4 17.69 17.91 -13.44
C ILE A 4 17.05 17.50 -12.10
N PHE A 5 17.70 16.62 -11.34
CA PHE A 5 17.24 16.18 -10.02
C PHE A 5 17.29 17.29 -8.97
N ASP A 6 18.29 18.17 -9.03
CA ASP A 6 18.38 19.33 -8.13
C ASP A 6 17.22 20.29 -8.36
N ASN A 7 16.92 20.59 -9.62
CA ASN A 7 15.77 21.43 -10.00
C ASN A 7 14.43 20.80 -9.56
N LEU A 8 14.26 19.49 -9.75
CA LEU A 8 13.07 18.76 -9.31
C LEU A 8 12.93 18.78 -7.78
N SER A 9 14.03 18.61 -7.05
CA SER A 9 14.06 18.63 -5.59
C SER A 9 13.72 20.01 -5.03
N GLN A 10 14.24 21.07 -5.66
CA GLN A 10 13.92 22.46 -5.30
C GLN A 10 12.44 22.75 -5.53
N MET A 11 11.91 22.36 -6.70
CA MET A 11 10.49 22.54 -7.04
C MET A 11 9.57 21.77 -6.08
N ALA A 12 9.92 20.53 -5.75
CA ALA A 12 9.17 19.72 -4.79
C ALA A 12 9.19 20.33 -3.38
N SER A 13 10.29 20.98 -2.98
CA SER A 13 10.43 21.56 -1.64
C SER A 13 9.53 22.79 -1.44
N SER A 14 9.34 23.61 -2.47
CA SER A 14 8.51 24.83 -2.40
C SER A 14 7.06 24.65 -2.86
N ALA A 15 6.69 23.49 -3.41
CA ALA A 15 5.38 23.25 -3.99
C ALA A 15 4.28 22.91 -2.97
N ASP A 16 3.05 23.34 -3.27
CA ASP A 16 1.84 22.90 -2.56
C ASP A 16 1.50 21.42 -2.85
N ALA A 17 0.56 20.86 -2.08
CA ALA A 17 0.17 19.46 -2.20
C ALA A 17 -0.40 19.08 -3.59
N LYS A 18 -1.10 20.00 -4.25
CA LYS A 18 -1.71 19.77 -5.58
C LYS A 18 -0.61 19.67 -6.64
N THR A 19 0.35 20.58 -6.59
CA THR A 19 1.50 20.64 -7.49
C THR A 19 2.41 19.42 -7.29
N LYS A 20 2.65 19.02 -6.04
CA LYS A 20 3.37 17.77 -5.71
C LYS A 20 2.70 16.54 -6.32
N ARG A 21 1.37 16.39 -6.19
CA ARG A 21 0.60 15.28 -6.80
C ARG A 21 0.72 15.26 -8.32
N ALA A 22 0.61 16.44 -8.96
CA ALA A 22 0.75 16.55 -10.41
C ALA A 22 2.17 16.20 -10.89
N LEU A 23 3.19 16.61 -10.14
CA LEU A 23 4.59 16.26 -10.42
C LEU A 23 4.82 14.75 -10.33
N ILE A 24 4.34 14.10 -9.26
CA ILE A 24 4.42 12.64 -9.07
C ILE A 24 3.77 11.90 -10.25
N ALA A 25 2.55 12.30 -10.64
CA ALA A 25 1.84 11.65 -11.74
C ALA A 25 2.62 11.73 -13.06
N LYS A 26 3.23 12.89 -13.36
CA LYS A 26 4.07 13.06 -14.56
C LYS A 26 5.34 12.23 -14.51
N LEU A 27 5.99 12.15 -13.34
CA LEU A 27 7.20 11.34 -13.16
C LEU A 27 6.90 9.84 -13.31
N HIS A 28 5.78 9.35 -12.76
CA HIS A 28 5.35 7.97 -12.99
C HIS A 28 5.06 7.70 -14.47
N SER A 29 4.31 8.58 -15.14
CA SER A 29 4.04 8.41 -16.58
C SER A 29 5.32 8.40 -17.43
N LEU A 30 6.29 9.23 -17.08
CA LEU A 30 7.60 9.24 -17.73
C LEU A 30 8.34 7.92 -17.46
N ALA A 31 8.36 7.45 -16.21
CA ALA A 31 8.98 6.17 -15.87
C ALA A 31 8.33 5.01 -16.65
N ASP A 32 7.00 4.94 -16.70
CA ASP A 32 6.25 3.94 -17.46
C ASP A 32 6.57 4.00 -18.96
N SER A 33 6.77 5.20 -19.52
CA SER A 33 7.13 5.38 -20.94
C SER A 33 8.55 4.91 -21.29
N LEU A 34 9.42 4.86 -20.28
CA LEU A 34 10.82 4.42 -20.41
C LEU A 34 10.98 2.93 -20.10
N ASP A 35 10.00 2.32 -19.44
CA ASP A 35 10.07 0.93 -18.99
C ASP A 35 9.69 -0.06 -20.12
N THR A 36 10.43 -1.16 -20.20
CA THR A 36 10.22 -2.22 -21.20
C THR A 36 9.56 -3.42 -20.53
N SER A 37 8.24 -3.35 -20.31
CA SER A 37 7.30 -4.44 -19.94
C SER A 37 7.60 -5.32 -18.70
N SER A 38 8.79 -5.26 -18.10
CA SER A 38 9.28 -6.29 -17.17
C SER A 38 9.40 -5.83 -15.72
N MET A 39 9.48 -4.52 -15.42
CA MET A 39 9.62 -4.07 -14.02
C MET A 39 8.29 -3.93 -13.26
N LEU A 40 7.15 -3.79 -13.95
CA LEU A 40 5.82 -3.67 -13.33
C LEU A 40 5.48 -4.86 -12.39
N THR A 41 5.93 -6.07 -12.72
CA THR A 41 5.65 -7.28 -11.93
C THR A 41 6.48 -7.36 -10.65
N ALA A 42 7.70 -6.79 -10.64
CA ALA A 42 8.63 -6.87 -9.52
C ALA A 42 8.18 -6.03 -8.31
N ASN A 43 7.54 -4.88 -8.55
CA ASN A 43 7.09 -3.96 -7.49
C ASN A 43 6.04 -4.56 -6.54
N ARG A 44 5.27 -5.56 -6.98
CA ARG A 44 4.21 -6.18 -6.17
C ARG A 44 4.75 -7.14 -5.11
N LEU A 45 5.96 -7.68 -5.30
CA LEU A 45 6.59 -8.64 -4.37
C LEU A 45 7.22 -7.92 -3.15
N ALA A 46 7.64 -6.66 -3.29
CA ALA A 46 8.21 -5.86 -2.20
C ALA A 46 7.22 -5.61 -1.05
N SER A 47 5.93 -5.45 -1.35
CA SER A 47 4.89 -5.24 -0.34
C SER A 47 4.70 -6.45 0.59
N CYS A 48 5.03 -7.67 0.14
CA CYS A 48 4.85 -8.91 0.93
C CYS A 48 5.80 -8.98 2.14
N ILE A 49 6.97 -8.37 2.06
CA ILE A 49 8.11 -8.67 2.95
C ILE A 49 8.16 -7.72 4.16
N ILE A 50 7.47 -6.58 4.10
CA ILE A 50 7.60 -5.49 5.08
C ILE A 50 6.86 -5.77 6.40
N ARG A 51 6.00 -6.80 6.42
CA ARG A 51 5.18 -7.16 7.58
C ARG A 51 5.99 -7.41 8.87
N ASP A 52 7.20 -7.97 8.76
CA ASP A 52 7.86 -8.61 9.92
C ASP A 52 9.22 -8.00 10.34
N SER A 53 9.69 -6.84 9.85
CA SER A 53 11.15 -6.56 9.88
C SER A 53 11.73 -5.19 10.28
N PHE A 54 10.99 -4.13 10.58
CA PHE A 54 11.65 -2.83 10.82
C PHE A 54 11.01 -2.01 11.95
N ALA A 55 11.63 -2.07 13.12
CA ALA A 55 11.29 -1.22 14.28
C ALA A 55 12.47 -0.37 14.79
N SER A 56 13.65 -0.43 14.17
CA SER A 56 14.84 0.32 14.59
C SER A 56 15.08 1.54 13.70
N GLU A 57 15.32 2.71 14.31
CA GLU A 57 15.75 3.93 13.63
C GLU A 57 17.26 3.96 13.35
N ALA A 58 18.06 3.19 14.09
CA ALA A 58 19.49 3.06 13.87
C ALA A 58 19.78 2.08 12.71
N PRO A 59 20.83 2.33 11.89
CA PRO A 59 21.30 1.35 10.92
C PRO A 59 21.58 0.01 11.60
N LEU A 60 21.09 -1.08 11.01
CA LEU A 60 21.30 -2.43 11.50
C LEU A 60 22.10 -3.22 10.47
N SER A 61 23.04 -4.04 10.95
CA SER A 61 23.82 -4.95 10.11
C SER A 61 22.99 -6.16 9.66
N VAL A 62 23.43 -6.81 8.58
CA VAL A 62 22.85 -8.09 8.15
C VAL A 62 22.94 -9.13 9.26
N GLU A 63 24.02 -9.22 10.04
CA GLU A 63 24.09 -10.20 11.14
C GLU A 63 23.07 -9.95 12.25
N GLU A 64 22.72 -8.69 12.52
CA GLU A 64 21.72 -8.32 13.53
C GLU A 64 20.29 -8.58 13.03
N ILE A 65 20.01 -8.23 11.78
CA ILE A 65 18.68 -8.44 11.19
C ILE A 65 18.47 -9.91 10.80
N ALA A 66 19.50 -10.64 10.35
CA ALA A 66 19.38 -12.05 9.97
C ALA A 66 18.95 -12.96 11.12
N LYS A 67 19.08 -12.51 12.38
CA LYS A 67 18.53 -13.19 13.56
C LYS A 67 17.01 -13.12 13.64
N SER A 68 16.37 -12.10 13.03
CA SER A 68 14.90 -11.91 12.98
C SER A 68 14.30 -12.12 11.59
N THR A 69 15.02 -11.79 10.52
CA THR A 69 14.59 -11.90 9.11
C THR A 69 15.77 -12.00 8.14
N GLY A 70 15.76 -12.97 7.23
CA GLY A 70 16.93 -13.35 6.44
C GLY A 70 17.51 -12.24 5.55
N GLY A 71 18.84 -12.05 5.57
CA GLY A 71 19.56 -10.95 4.88
C GLY A 71 19.34 -10.81 3.37
N ARG A 72 18.88 -11.87 2.68
CA ARG A 72 18.49 -11.78 1.25
C ARG A 72 17.26 -10.88 1.04
N LEU A 73 16.35 -10.82 2.02
CA LEU A 73 15.16 -9.97 1.97
C LEU A 73 15.53 -8.49 2.02
N LEU A 74 16.55 -8.12 2.79
CA LEU A 74 17.01 -6.74 2.92
C LEU A 74 17.59 -6.19 1.63
N ARG A 75 18.45 -6.97 0.97
CA ARG A 75 18.99 -6.61 -0.34
C ARG A 75 17.87 -6.41 -1.37
N TYR A 76 16.86 -7.28 -1.34
CA TYR A 76 15.69 -7.15 -2.19
C TYR A 76 14.86 -5.90 -1.86
N LEU A 77 14.61 -5.61 -0.59
CA LEU A 77 13.90 -4.39 -0.17
C LEU A 77 14.68 -3.11 -0.52
N SER A 78 16.01 -3.13 -0.37
CA SER A 78 16.90 -2.02 -0.74
C SER A 78 16.86 -1.77 -2.25
N SER A 79 16.93 -2.83 -3.07
CA SER A 79 16.87 -2.71 -4.53
C SER A 79 15.53 -2.16 -5.04
N HIS A 80 14.46 -2.29 -4.26
CA HIS A 80 13.13 -1.74 -4.56
C HIS A 80 12.86 -0.41 -3.86
N GLY A 81 13.87 0.19 -3.22
CA GLY A 81 13.76 1.50 -2.57
C GLY A 81 12.84 1.52 -1.35
N ALA A 82 12.58 0.36 -0.72
CA ALA A 82 11.79 0.28 0.51
C ALA A 82 12.64 0.60 1.76
N ILE A 83 13.94 0.32 1.70
CA ILE A 83 14.97 0.67 2.69
C ILE A 83 16.21 1.18 1.95
N LYS A 84 17.21 1.72 2.66
CA LYS A 84 18.47 2.17 2.06
C LYS A 84 19.64 1.34 2.57
N GLU A 85 20.47 0.81 1.67
CA GLU A 85 21.79 0.29 2.01
C GLU A 85 22.77 1.46 2.19
N SER A 86 23.23 1.70 3.42
CA SER A 86 24.13 2.81 3.77
C SER A 86 25.61 2.45 3.71
N GLY A 87 25.91 1.16 3.72
CA GLY A 87 27.23 0.55 3.67
C GLY A 87 27.09 -0.91 3.25
N LYS A 88 28.22 -1.60 3.03
CA LYS A 88 28.18 -3.02 2.67
C LYS A 88 27.49 -3.80 3.78
N ASP A 89 26.36 -4.44 3.46
CA ASP A 89 25.57 -5.23 4.41
C ASP A 89 25.05 -4.41 5.62
N GLU A 90 24.84 -3.10 5.42
CA GLU A 90 24.27 -2.17 6.41
C GLU A 90 23.02 -1.49 5.84
N PHE A 91 21.89 -1.56 6.55
CA PHE A 91 20.60 -1.05 6.07
C PHE A 91 19.98 -0.07 7.05
N THR A 92 19.34 0.98 6.53
CA THR A 92 18.65 2.01 7.32
C THR A 92 17.24 2.29 6.78
N CYS A 93 16.35 2.68 7.70
CA CYS A 93 14.98 3.08 7.40
C CYS A 93 14.95 4.44 6.69
N ILE A 94 14.06 4.58 5.71
CA ILE A 94 13.80 5.84 5.01
C ILE A 94 12.33 6.25 5.14
N ASN A 95 11.94 7.39 4.58
CA ASN A 95 10.54 7.85 4.60
C ASN A 95 9.56 6.78 4.10
N VAL A 96 9.94 6.03 3.07
CA VAL A 96 9.13 4.91 2.54
C VAL A 96 8.94 3.83 3.61
N THR A 97 10.01 3.37 4.26
CA THR A 97 9.93 2.39 5.35
C THR A 97 9.04 2.89 6.48
N ARG A 98 9.24 4.15 6.92
CA ARG A 98 8.45 4.77 8.00
C ARG A 98 6.96 4.79 7.67
N ASN A 99 6.61 5.16 6.45
CA ASN A 99 5.22 5.16 6.01
C ASN A 99 4.63 3.75 5.97
N LEU A 100 5.43 2.74 5.60
CA LEU A 100 4.97 1.35 5.47
C LEU A 100 4.82 0.65 6.83
N VAL A 101 5.57 1.07 7.85
CA VAL A 101 5.43 0.53 9.23
C VAL A 101 4.38 1.25 10.07
N ALA A 102 3.80 2.35 9.57
CA ALA A 102 2.67 2.99 10.23
C ALA A 102 1.49 2.00 10.34
N THR A 103 0.81 1.96 11.49
CA THR A 103 -0.23 0.97 11.81
C THR A 103 -1.28 0.84 10.70
N GLY A 104 -1.80 1.96 10.20
CA GLY A 104 -2.79 1.96 9.11
C GLY A 104 -2.25 1.40 7.79
N SER A 105 -0.97 1.64 7.49
CA SER A 105 -0.31 1.09 6.30
C SER A 105 -0.05 -0.40 6.43
N GLN A 106 0.44 -0.86 7.59
CA GLN A 106 0.62 -2.29 7.86
C GLN A 106 -0.70 -3.04 7.80
N ALA A 107 -1.75 -2.51 8.46
CA ALA A 107 -3.09 -3.07 8.38
C ALA A 107 -3.62 -3.09 6.95
N GLY A 108 -3.36 -2.05 6.16
CA GLY A 108 -3.68 -2.01 4.73
C GLY A 108 -2.96 -3.09 3.92
N ILE A 109 -1.69 -3.32 4.17
CA ILE A 109 -0.91 -4.40 3.55
C ILE A 109 -1.50 -5.75 3.93
N CYS A 110 -1.71 -6.02 5.22
CA CYS A 110 -2.31 -7.26 5.71
C CYS A 110 -3.71 -7.49 5.11
N HIS A 111 -4.58 -6.48 5.10
CA HIS A 111 -5.90 -6.57 4.48
C HIS A 111 -5.81 -6.89 2.98
N ASN A 112 -4.88 -6.26 2.25
CA ASN A 112 -4.66 -6.56 0.84
C ASN A 112 -4.20 -8.01 0.62
N PHE A 113 -3.30 -8.53 1.45
CA PHE A 113 -2.78 -9.89 1.29
C PHE A 113 -3.75 -10.97 1.75
N GLU A 114 -4.37 -10.80 2.91
CA GLU A 114 -5.16 -11.84 3.55
C GLU A 114 -6.63 -11.81 3.10
N THR A 115 -7.13 -10.67 2.61
CA THR A 115 -8.55 -10.53 2.24
C THR A 115 -8.75 -10.26 0.74
N ILE A 116 -7.97 -9.35 0.16
CA ILE A 116 -8.21 -8.90 -1.23
C ILE A 116 -7.50 -9.77 -2.27
N ARG A 117 -6.26 -10.18 -2.03
CA ARG A 117 -5.46 -10.99 -2.96
C ARG A 117 -6.13 -12.31 -3.34
N PRO A 118 -6.72 -13.11 -2.42
CA PRO A 118 -7.42 -14.34 -2.81
C PRO A 118 -8.53 -14.07 -3.82
N GLN A 119 -9.25 -12.95 -3.66
CA GLN A 119 -10.28 -12.53 -4.59
C GLN A 119 -9.71 -12.19 -5.96
N PHE A 120 -8.59 -11.46 -6.04
CA PHE A 120 -7.93 -11.19 -7.32
C PHE A 120 -7.43 -12.45 -8.02
N GLN A 121 -6.98 -13.46 -7.26
CA GLN A 121 -6.57 -14.74 -7.81
C GLN A 121 -7.75 -15.52 -8.40
N GLU A 122 -8.90 -15.49 -7.75
CA GLU A 122 -10.11 -16.19 -8.19
C GLU A 122 -10.90 -15.41 -9.27
N LEU A 123 -10.73 -14.09 -9.35
CA LEU A 123 -11.52 -13.21 -10.21
C LEU A 123 -11.58 -13.65 -11.68
N PRO A 124 -10.48 -14.03 -12.36
CA PRO A 124 -10.55 -14.47 -13.75
C PRO A 124 -11.39 -15.74 -13.93
N GLY A 125 -11.32 -16.67 -12.98
CA GLY A 125 -12.10 -17.91 -12.98
C GLY A 125 -13.58 -17.62 -12.73
N PHE A 126 -13.87 -16.78 -11.72
CA PHE A 126 -15.21 -16.34 -11.39
C PHE A 126 -15.91 -15.65 -12.57
N LEU A 127 -15.28 -14.66 -13.19
CA LEU A 127 -15.86 -13.92 -14.32
C LEU A 127 -16.14 -14.84 -15.52
N ARG A 128 -15.27 -15.82 -15.77
CA ARG A 128 -15.49 -16.82 -16.82
C ARG A 128 -16.75 -17.66 -16.55
N ARG A 129 -16.94 -18.12 -15.30
CA ARG A 129 -18.15 -18.86 -14.90
C ARG A 129 -19.41 -18.01 -14.99
N ALA A 130 -19.30 -16.72 -14.64
CA ALA A 130 -20.38 -15.75 -14.78
C ALA A 130 -20.61 -15.29 -16.24
N LYS A 131 -19.88 -15.83 -17.22
CA LYS A 131 -19.93 -15.40 -18.63
C LYS A 131 -19.76 -13.89 -18.81
N TYR A 132 -18.94 -13.29 -17.94
CA TYR A 132 -18.65 -11.86 -17.93
C TYR A 132 -19.90 -10.98 -17.85
N GLN A 133 -20.99 -11.48 -17.26
CA GLN A 133 -22.19 -10.69 -17.00
C GLN A 133 -21.99 -9.78 -15.78
N ASP A 134 -22.79 -8.72 -15.73
CA ASP A 134 -22.80 -7.79 -14.60
C ASP A 134 -23.17 -8.52 -13.30
N ILE A 135 -22.41 -8.24 -12.26
CA ILE A 135 -22.63 -8.78 -10.92
C ILE A 135 -23.59 -7.82 -10.19
N THR A 136 -24.83 -8.26 -9.96
CA THR A 136 -25.88 -7.42 -9.35
C THR A 136 -26.26 -7.83 -7.94
N ASP A 137 -25.74 -8.95 -7.44
CA ASP A 137 -25.98 -9.43 -6.08
C ASP A 137 -24.67 -9.48 -5.28
N SER A 138 -24.65 -8.75 -4.16
CA SER A 138 -23.51 -8.71 -3.23
C SER A 138 -23.28 -10.02 -2.46
N SER A 139 -24.22 -10.97 -2.50
CA SER A 139 -24.04 -12.35 -2.00
C SER A 139 -23.42 -13.28 -3.04
N HIS A 140 -23.29 -12.87 -4.30
CA HIS A 140 -22.81 -13.72 -5.38
C HIS A 140 -21.69 -13.02 -6.16
N THR A 141 -20.60 -12.75 -5.47
CA THR A 141 -19.41 -12.08 -6.01
C THR A 141 -18.18 -12.98 -5.95
N VAL A 142 -17.05 -12.46 -6.43
CA VAL A 142 -15.76 -13.15 -6.33
C VAL A 142 -15.36 -13.45 -4.87
N MET A 143 -15.84 -12.67 -3.90
CA MET A 143 -15.55 -12.89 -2.48
C MET A 143 -16.03 -14.28 -2.03
N GLN A 144 -17.29 -14.61 -2.32
CA GLN A 144 -17.86 -15.91 -1.96
C GLN A 144 -17.14 -17.06 -2.67
N ALA A 145 -16.76 -16.85 -3.93
CA ALA A 145 -16.00 -17.84 -4.69
C ALA A 145 -14.58 -18.06 -4.13
N ALA A 146 -13.89 -16.99 -3.72
CA ALA A 146 -12.51 -17.05 -3.23
C ALA A 146 -12.39 -17.68 -1.84
N PHE A 147 -13.40 -17.49 -0.99
CA PHE A 147 -13.39 -17.97 0.39
C PHE A 147 -14.32 -19.16 0.64
N HIS A 148 -14.97 -19.68 -0.41
CA HIS A 148 -15.96 -20.76 -0.32
C HIS A 148 -17.01 -20.49 0.77
N PHE A 149 -17.53 -19.27 0.79
CA PHE A 149 -18.43 -18.78 1.84
C PHE A 149 -19.80 -18.42 1.26
N GLU A 150 -20.86 -18.71 2.01
CA GLU A 150 -22.23 -18.30 1.69
C GLU A 150 -22.66 -17.17 2.63
N GLY A 151 -23.07 -16.02 2.07
CA GLY A 151 -23.49 -14.85 2.86
C GLY A 151 -22.92 -13.55 2.32
N LYS A 152 -23.00 -12.47 3.09
CA LYS A 152 -22.41 -11.18 2.72
C LYS A 152 -20.95 -11.11 3.20
N ALA A 153 -20.14 -10.29 2.55
CA ALA A 153 -18.71 -10.17 2.86
C ALA A 153 -18.43 -9.77 4.33
N PHE A 154 -19.30 -8.96 4.94
CA PHE A 154 -19.15 -8.57 6.35
C PHE A 154 -19.56 -9.69 7.32
N ASP A 155 -20.43 -10.62 6.92
CA ASP A 155 -20.76 -11.79 7.74
C ASP A 155 -19.51 -12.68 7.88
N TRP A 156 -18.82 -12.93 6.76
CA TRP A 156 -17.54 -13.64 6.75
C TRP A 156 -16.48 -12.95 7.61
N MET A 157 -16.37 -11.61 7.54
CA MET A 157 -15.44 -10.87 8.41
C MET A 157 -15.81 -10.99 9.90
N GLY A 158 -17.10 -11.12 10.23
CA GLY A 158 -17.55 -11.41 11.60
C GLY A 158 -17.04 -12.76 12.12
N GLU A 159 -16.92 -13.76 11.24
CA GLU A 159 -16.34 -15.08 11.55
C GLU A 159 -14.80 -15.09 11.53
N HIS A 160 -14.18 -14.05 10.95
CA HIS A 160 -12.73 -13.91 10.77
C HIS A 160 -12.23 -12.62 11.44
N PRO A 161 -12.19 -12.57 12.78
CA PRO A 161 -11.93 -11.34 13.53
C PRO A 161 -10.56 -10.72 13.23
N GLU A 162 -9.55 -11.50 12.87
CA GLU A 162 -8.25 -10.98 12.47
C GLU A 162 -8.33 -10.16 11.17
N ASN A 163 -9.02 -10.68 10.15
CA ASN A 163 -9.26 -9.95 8.90
C ASN A 163 -10.09 -8.68 9.13
N LEU A 164 -11.06 -8.75 10.04
CA LEU A 164 -11.85 -7.59 10.43
C LEU A 164 -11.00 -6.52 11.12
N THR A 165 -10.07 -6.91 11.99
CA THR A 165 -9.11 -5.97 12.60
C THR A 165 -8.24 -5.31 11.55
N TYR A 166 -7.63 -6.07 10.62
CA TYR A 166 -6.86 -5.48 9.52
C TYR A 166 -7.68 -4.50 8.69
N PHE A 167 -8.94 -4.85 8.40
CA PHE A 167 -9.84 -3.96 7.68
C PHE A 167 -10.12 -2.67 8.47
N ASN A 168 -10.48 -2.77 9.74
CA ASN A 168 -10.83 -1.61 10.56
C ASN A 168 -9.64 -0.67 10.77
N ASP A 169 -8.46 -1.22 11.07
CA ASP A 169 -7.24 -0.43 11.28
C ASP A 169 -6.79 0.26 9.98
N TYR A 170 -6.92 -0.42 8.83
CA TYR A 170 -6.70 0.19 7.52
C TYR A 170 -7.69 1.34 7.25
N MET A 171 -8.97 1.11 7.55
CA MET A 171 -10.05 2.06 7.31
C MET A 171 -9.95 3.31 8.20
N ALA A 172 -9.47 3.13 9.43
CA ALA A 172 -9.12 4.22 10.34
C ALA A 172 -7.86 4.96 9.87
N GLY A 173 -6.86 4.22 9.39
CA GLY A 173 -5.59 4.75 8.92
C GLY A 173 -5.71 5.66 7.70
N ARG A 174 -6.54 5.34 6.71
CA ARG A 174 -6.58 6.06 5.42
C ARG A 174 -7.05 7.53 5.45
N ARG A 175 -7.51 8.05 6.59
CA ARG A 175 -8.09 9.41 6.75
C ARG A 175 -7.33 10.20 7.80
N HIS A 176 -6.14 10.67 7.45
CA HIS A 176 -5.22 11.29 8.40
C HIS A 176 -5.54 12.75 8.77
N ASN A 177 -6.30 13.49 7.95
CA ASN A 177 -6.59 14.90 8.21
C ASN A 177 -8.01 15.27 7.78
N VAL A 178 -8.75 15.94 8.68
CA VAL A 178 -10.09 16.47 8.38
C VAL A 178 -10.05 17.47 7.21
N ASN A 179 -8.91 18.16 7.02
CA ASN A 179 -8.67 19.09 5.92
C ASN A 179 -8.61 18.40 4.55
N ASP A 180 -8.31 17.09 4.52
CA ASP A 180 -8.34 16.26 3.31
C ASP A 180 -9.71 15.61 3.05
N MET A 181 -10.69 15.86 3.93
CA MET A 181 -12.04 15.31 3.83
C MET A 181 -13.05 16.38 3.42
N TRP A 182 -14.25 15.95 3.01
CA TRP A 182 -15.35 16.85 2.61
C TRP A 182 -15.73 17.89 3.69
N LEU A 183 -15.42 17.60 4.96
CA LEU A 183 -15.61 18.52 6.09
C LEU A 183 -14.75 19.80 5.99
N SER A 184 -13.69 19.82 5.18
CA SER A 184 -12.89 21.03 4.95
C SER A 184 -13.58 22.08 4.09
N VAL A 185 -14.59 21.67 3.33
CA VAL A 185 -15.39 22.53 2.45
C VAL A 185 -16.85 22.63 2.87
N TYR A 186 -17.32 21.70 3.69
CA TYR A 186 -18.70 21.69 4.15
C TYR A 186 -18.88 22.62 5.36
N PRO A 187 -19.79 23.61 5.29
CA PRO A 187 -19.93 24.64 6.31
C PRO A 187 -20.76 24.17 7.50
N VAL A 188 -20.24 23.21 8.29
CA VAL A 188 -20.95 22.59 9.44
C VAL A 188 -21.58 23.65 10.35
N GLU A 189 -20.82 24.69 10.72
CA GLU A 189 -21.28 25.76 11.62
C GLU A 189 -22.43 26.60 11.07
N ALA A 190 -22.56 26.71 9.74
CA ALA A 190 -23.65 27.44 9.12
C ALA A 190 -24.93 26.60 9.11
N GLU A 191 -24.80 25.29 8.89
CA GLU A 191 -25.93 24.35 8.78
C GLU A 191 -26.57 24.03 10.15
N VAL A 192 -25.79 24.04 11.24
CA VAL A 192 -26.31 23.78 12.61
C VAL A 192 -26.96 24.99 13.28
N LYS A 193 -26.96 26.16 12.63
CA LYS A 193 -27.64 27.39 13.11
C LYS A 193 -29.08 27.51 12.61
N GLY A 194 -29.58 26.51 11.89
CA GLY A 194 -30.98 26.39 11.44
C GLY A 194 -31.93 25.91 12.52
#